data_AF-A0A7S3H184-F1
#
_entry.id   AF-A0A7S3H184-F1
#
_cell.length_a   1.000
_cell.length_b   1.000
_cell.length_c   1.000
_cell.angle_alpha   90.00
_cell.angle_beta   90.00
_cell.angle_gamma   90.00
#
_symmetry.space_group_name_H-M   'P 1'
#
loop_
_entity.id
_entity.type
_entity.pdbx_description
1 polymer ?
#
loop_
_entity_poly.entity_id
_entity_poly.type
_entity_poly.pdbx_seq_one_letter_code
_entity_poly.pdbx_strand_id
1 'polypeptide(L)'
;KGMVKGRKMNVLAQNGSIKQCTATLSRNLDTFRIKVGGQTRNIELRDIEEIHAGEGLEGIATPLDELCATLMLASEDCITFRMCDINDRDTFVMCLLMFCNNQK
;
A
#
# COMPACT_ATOMS: atom_id res chain seq x y z
N LYS A 1 0.07 -13.46 8.53
CA LYS A 1 -0.74 -13.12 9.75
C LYS A 1 -0.44 -11.73 10.33
N GLY A 2 0.61 -11.00 9.90
CA GLY A 2 0.94 -9.68 10.47
C GLY A 2 -0.10 -8.59 10.20
N MET A 3 -0.54 -8.43 8.95
CA MET A 3 -1.44 -7.33 8.57
C MET A 3 -2.86 -7.42 9.14
N VAL A 4 -3.40 -8.60 9.45
CA VAL A 4 -4.74 -8.71 10.10
C VAL A 4 -4.71 -8.17 11.54
N LYS A 5 -3.55 -8.19 12.21
CA LYS A 5 -3.35 -7.62 13.55
C LYS A 5 -2.94 -6.14 13.51
N GLY A 6 -2.72 -5.58 12.32
CA GLY A 6 -2.10 -4.28 12.12
C GLY A 6 -0.58 -4.38 12.05
N ARG A 7 0.01 -3.81 10.99
CA ARG A 7 1.46 -3.68 10.80
C ARG A 7 1.81 -2.19 10.77
N LYS A 8 2.85 -1.78 11.50
CA LYS A 8 3.42 -0.43 11.37
C LYS A 8 4.23 -0.37 10.06
N MET A 9 3.97 0.65 9.25
CA MET A 9 4.58 0.84 7.94
C MET A 9 4.84 2.33 7.71
N ASN A 10 5.50 2.65 6.60
CA ASN A 10 5.75 4.02 6.19
C ASN A 10 5.00 4.31 4.90
N VAL A 11 4.23 5.40 4.87
CA VAL A 11 3.62 5.94 3.66
C VAL A 11 4.49 7.09 3.16
N LEU A 12 4.78 7.09 1.87
CA LEU A 12 5.47 8.17 1.19
C LEU A 12 4.42 9.11 0.58
N ALA A 13 4.41 10.36 1.03
CA ALA A 13 3.56 11.40 0.48
C ALA A 13 4.19 12.02 -0.78
N GLN A 14 3.37 12.67 -1.61
CA GLN A 14 3.80 13.30 -2.87
C GLN A 14 4.93 14.31 -2.68
N ASN A 15 4.98 15.00 -1.53
CA ASN A 15 6.06 15.93 -1.20
C ASN A 15 7.37 15.26 -0.74
N GLY A 16 7.48 13.93 -0.87
CA GLY A 16 8.63 13.14 -0.41
C GLY A 16 8.68 12.89 1.10
N SER A 17 7.73 13.41 1.87
CA SER A 17 7.70 13.16 3.32
C SER A 17 7.23 11.75 3.63
N ILE A 18 7.92 11.11 4.59
CA ILE A 18 7.57 9.78 5.08
C ILE A 18 6.75 9.94 6.36
N LYS A 19 5.57 9.29 6.40
CA LYS A 19 4.72 9.24 7.58
C LYS A 19 4.54 7.81 8.04
N GLN A 20 4.72 7.58 9.34
CA GLN A 20 4.42 6.27 9.93
C GLN A 20 2.90 6.06 9.96
N CYS A 21 2.47 4.90 9.48
CA CYS A 21 1.09 4.46 9.49
C CYS A 21 0.94 3.09 10.16
N THR A 22 -0.30 2.72 10.47
CA THR A 22 -0.67 1.34 10.76
C THR A 22 -1.59 0.85 9.65
N ALA A 23 -1.15 -0.17 8.91
CA ALA A 23 -1.94 -0.82 7.90
C ALA A 23 -2.59 -2.09 8.46
N THR A 24 -3.87 -2.31 8.19
CA THR A 24 -4.63 -3.47 8.66
C THR A 24 -5.46 -4.04 7.53
N LEU A 25 -5.46 -5.36 7.37
CA LEU A 25 -6.37 -6.05 6.46
C LEU A 25 -7.57 -6.57 7.26
N SER A 26 -8.79 -6.40 6.74
CA SER A 26 -9.99 -6.93 7.38
C SER A 26 -9.94 -8.46 7.51
N ARG A 27 -10.74 -9.02 8.43
CA ARG A 27 -10.81 -10.48 8.61
C ARG A 27 -11.39 -11.19 7.39
N ASN A 28 -12.24 -10.49 6.65
CA ASN A 28 -12.84 -10.97 5.41
C ASN A 28 -11.90 -10.83 4.21
N LEU A 29 -10.72 -10.21 4.41
CA LEU A 29 -9.73 -9.98 3.36
C LEU A 29 -10.30 -9.17 2.18
N ASP A 30 -11.20 -8.22 2.47
CA ASP A 30 -11.90 -7.38 1.48
C ASP A 30 -11.50 -5.90 1.58
N THR A 31 -10.97 -5.46 2.72
CA THR A 31 -10.74 -4.05 3.04
C THR A 31 -9.34 -3.85 3.60
N PHE A 32 -8.56 -3.00 2.95
CA PHE A 32 -7.27 -2.54 3.41
C PHE A 32 -7.40 -1.17 4.09
N ARG A 33 -7.06 -1.12 5.38
CA ARG A 33 -7.19 0.06 6.23
C ARG A 33 -5.83 0.66 6.53
N ILE A 34 -5.69 1.96 6.31
CA ILE A 34 -4.48 2.72 6.62
C ILE A 34 -4.83 3.76 7.67
N LYS A 35 -4.14 3.73 8.82
CA LYS A 35 -4.29 4.73 9.89
C LYS A 35 -3.02 5.56 10.02
N VAL A 36 -3.15 6.88 9.92
CA VAL A 36 -2.06 7.85 10.12
C VAL A 36 -2.51 8.86 11.19
N GLY A 37 -1.89 8.81 12.36
CA GLY A 37 -2.35 9.60 13.52
C GLY A 37 -3.81 9.29 13.88
N GLY A 38 -4.66 10.31 13.87
CA GLY A 38 -6.11 10.18 14.11
C GLY A 38 -6.94 9.84 12.87
N GLN A 39 -6.36 9.92 11.67
CA GLN A 39 -7.07 9.74 10.41
C GLN A 39 -7.01 8.27 9.95
N THR A 40 -8.11 7.79 9.39
CA THR A 40 -8.23 6.42 8.87
C THR A 40 -8.78 6.46 7.46
N ARG A 41 -8.08 5.83 6.52
CA ARG A 41 -8.54 5.58 5.15
C ARG A 41 -8.83 4.09 5.01
N ASN A 42 -10.03 3.75 4.56
CA ASN A 42 -10.38 2.39 4.16
C ASN A 42 -10.34 2.33 2.64
N ILE A 43 -9.76 1.27 2.10
CA ILE A 43 -9.65 0.99 0.67
C ILE A 43 -10.21 -0.40 0.47
N GLU A 44 -11.21 -0.55 -0.38
CA GLU A 44 -11.68 -1.87 -0.74
C GLU A 44 -10.66 -2.50 -1.69
N LEU A 45 -10.32 -3.76 -1.49
CA LEU A 45 -9.29 -4.42 -2.31
C LEU A 45 -9.71 -4.53 -3.78
N ARG A 46 -11.02 -4.57 -4.06
CA ARG A 46 -11.56 -4.50 -5.42
C ARG A 46 -11.29 -3.16 -6.12
N ASP A 47 -11.07 -2.10 -5.35
CA ASP A 47 -10.76 -0.77 -5.89
C ASP A 47 -9.27 -0.60 -6.18
N ILE A 48 -8.43 -1.59 -5.85
CA ILE A 48 -7.00 -1.59 -6.21
C ILE A 48 -6.87 -2.21 -7.60
N GLU A 49 -6.61 -1.37 -8.59
CA GLU A 49 -6.48 -1.80 -9.99
C GLU A 49 -5.12 -2.45 -10.24
N GLU A 50 -4.06 -1.77 -9.80
CA GLU A 50 -2.68 -2.18 -10.02
C GLU A 50 -1.82 -1.97 -8.76
N ILE A 51 -0.80 -2.82 -8.63
CA ILE A 51 0.20 -2.71 -7.57
C ILE A 51 1.57 -2.77 -8.23
N HIS A 52 2.36 -1.73 -8.01
CA HIS A 52 3.68 -1.58 -8.59
C HIS A 52 4.76 -1.62 -7.52
N ALA A 53 5.89 -2.26 -7.82
CA ALA A 53 7.02 -2.41 -6.92
C ALA A 53 8.24 -1.63 -7.46
N GLY A 54 8.88 -0.86 -6.59
CA GLY A 54 10.07 -0.09 -6.88
C GLY A 54 9.79 1.26 -7.53
N GLU A 55 10.75 1.70 -8.33
CA GLU A 55 10.72 2.93 -9.11
C GLU A 55 10.02 2.72 -10.47
N GLY A 56 9.78 3.80 -11.21
CA GLY A 56 9.36 3.71 -12.62
C GLY A 56 7.85 3.80 -12.87
N LEU A 57 7.05 4.24 -11.91
CA LEU A 57 5.69 4.70 -12.21
C LEU A 57 5.77 6.07 -12.90
N GLU A 58 5.40 6.10 -14.18
CA GLU A 58 5.22 7.36 -14.90
C GLU A 58 3.95 8.08 -14.43
N GLY A 59 3.96 9.41 -14.45
CA GLY A 59 2.77 10.22 -14.13
C GLY A 59 2.51 10.49 -12.65
N ILE A 60 3.38 10.05 -11.72
CA ILE A 60 3.28 10.42 -10.31
C ILE A 60 4.37 11.39 -9.88
N ALA A 61 4.00 12.39 -9.08
CA ALA A 61 4.93 13.38 -8.53
C ALA A 61 5.75 12.85 -7.33
N THR A 62 5.41 11.68 -6.82
CA THR A 62 6.03 11.08 -5.64
C THR A 62 7.45 10.59 -5.99
N PRO A 63 8.49 10.95 -5.20
CA PRO A 63 9.86 10.51 -5.47
C PRO A 63 10.05 9.06 -5.04
N LEU A 64 9.73 8.11 -5.93
CA LEU A 64 9.86 6.68 -5.68
C LEU A 64 11.32 6.23 -5.62
N ASP A 65 11.57 5.18 -4.84
CA ASP A 65 12.81 4.43 -4.82
C ASP A 65 12.54 2.92 -4.97
N GLU A 66 13.58 2.11 -5.06
CA GLU A 66 13.47 0.65 -5.17
C GLU A 66 12.70 0.02 -3.99
N LEU A 67 12.58 0.67 -2.84
CA LEU A 67 11.88 0.12 -1.67
C LEU A 67 10.39 0.49 -1.64
N CYS A 68 9.90 1.20 -2.66
CA CYS A 68 8.52 1.63 -2.75
C CYS A 68 7.59 0.50 -3.23
N ALA A 69 6.35 0.51 -2.73
CA ALA A 69 5.24 -0.28 -3.23
C ALA A 69 4.04 0.67 -3.39
N THR A 70 3.59 0.88 -4.63
CA THR A 70 2.56 1.85 -4.96
C THR A 70 1.28 1.13 -5.36
N LEU A 71 0.18 1.47 -4.69
CA LEU A 71 -1.17 1.02 -5.00
C LEU A 71 -1.84 2.07 -5.89
N MET A 72 -2.29 1.65 -7.07
CA MET A 72 -3.13 2.47 -7.94
C MET A 72 -4.59 2.09 -7.70
N LEU A 73 -5.40 3.07 -7.31
CA LEU A 73 -6.81 2.88 -7.05
C LEU A 73 -7.65 3.25 -8.28
N ALA A 74 -8.85 2.68 -8.39
CA ALA A 74 -9.82 3.01 -9.44
C ALA A 74 -10.26 4.49 -9.44
N SER A 75 -10.00 5.21 -8.34
CA SER A 75 -10.21 6.66 -8.25
C SER A 75 -9.05 7.47 -8.83
N GLU A 76 -8.08 6.83 -9.49
CA GLU A 76 -6.80 7.41 -9.96
C GLU A 76 -5.86 7.89 -8.84
N ASP A 77 -6.24 7.68 -7.57
CA ASP A 77 -5.39 7.97 -6.43
C ASP A 77 -4.27 6.93 -6.31
N CYS A 78 -3.06 7.41 -6.03
CA CYS A 78 -1.91 6.55 -5.74
C CYS A 78 -1.56 6.59 -4.24
N ILE A 79 -1.27 5.42 -3.68
CA ILE A 79 -0.76 5.28 -2.31
C ILE A 79 0.54 4.51 -2.32
N THR A 80 1.62 5.20 -1.95
CA THR A 80 2.95 4.60 -1.91
C THR A 80 3.35 4.26 -0.48
N PHE A 81 3.76 3.01 -0.27
CA PHE A 81 4.42 2.54 0.94
C PHE A 81 5.91 2.42 0.69
N ARG A 82 6.73 2.84 1.65
CA ARG A 82 8.18 2.62 1.60
C ARG A 82 8.56 1.55 2.61
N MET A 83 9.16 0.48 2.12
CA MET A 83 9.49 -0.71 2.91
C MET A 83 10.92 -0.62 3.47
N CYS A 84 11.25 -1.49 4.41
CA CYS A 84 12.58 -1.51 5.03
C CYS A 84 13.63 -2.14 4.11
N ASP A 85 13.22 -3.14 3.33
CA ASP A 85 14.06 -3.86 2.38
C ASP A 85 13.22 -4.43 1.23
N ILE A 86 13.93 -4.95 0.22
CA ILE A 86 13.35 -5.52 -1.01
C ILE A 86 12.48 -6.75 -0.72
N ASN A 87 12.90 -7.63 0.19
CA ASN A 87 12.13 -8.84 0.51
C ASN A 87 10.79 -8.48 1.16
N ASP A 88 10.81 -7.47 2.02
CA ASP A 88 9.62 -6.93 2.69
C ASP A 88 8.65 -6.31 1.68
N ARG A 89 9.17 -5.54 0.71
CA ARG A 89 8.42 -4.99 -0.43
C ARG A 89 7.78 -6.09 -1.26
N ASP A 90 8.55 -7.07 -1.70
CA ASP A 90 8.06 -8.13 -2.59
C ASP A 90 7.03 -9.00 -1.88
N THR A 91 7.26 -9.31 -0.61
CA THR A 91 6.29 -10.02 0.23
C THR A 91 4.99 -9.24 0.36
N PHE A 92 5.07 -7.92 0.58
CA PHE A 92 3.89 -7.06 0.69
C PHE A 92 3.09 -7.03 -0.61
N VAL A 93 3.77 -6.77 -1.74
CA VAL A 93 3.16 -6.69 -3.08
C VAL A 93 2.52 -8.03 -3.45
N MET A 94 3.26 -9.14 -3.32
CA MET A 94 2.75 -10.49 -3.63
C MET A 94 1.52 -10.83 -2.79
N CYS A 95 1.56 -10.57 -1.48
CA CYS A 95 0.43 -10.85 -0.60
C CYS A 95 -0.79 -10.02 -0.99
N LEU A 96 -0.61 -8.72 -1.24
CA LEU A 96 -1.74 -7.84 -1.55
C LEU A 96 -2.34 -8.15 -2.92
N LEU A 97 -1.52 -8.42 -3.94
CA LEU A 97 -1.97 -8.92 -5.25
C LEU A 97 -2.80 -10.19 -5.12
N MET A 98 -2.34 -11.17 -4.32
CA MET A 98 -3.09 -12.39 -4.08
C MET A 98 -4.47 -12.11 -3.48
N PHE A 99 -4.57 -11.17 -2.54
CA PHE A 99 -5.87 -10.81 -1.97
C PHE A 99 -6.74 -10.04 -2.95
N CYS A 100 -6.22 -9.05 -3.69
CA CYS A 100 -6.98 -8.33 -4.71
C CYS A 100 -7.54 -9.26 -5.79
N ASN A 101 -6.74 -10.24 -6.25
CA ASN A 101 -7.19 -11.22 -7.25
C ASN A 101 -8.33 -12.13 -6.76
N ASN A 102 -8.43 -12.36 -5.44
CA ASN A 102 -9.53 -13.12 -4.85
C ASN A 102 -10.82 -12.29 -4.65
N GLN A 103 -10.78 -10.98 -4.96
CA GLN A 103 -11.93 -10.06 -4.84
C GLN A 103 -12.54 -9.68 -6.20
N LYS A 104 -11.91 -10.11 -7.30
CA LYS A 104 -12.41 -9.93 -8.69
C LYS A 104 -13.29 -11.11 -9.07
#